data_AF-A0A3D0WDM9-F1
#
_entry.id   AF-A0A3D0WDM9-F1
#
_cell.length_a   1.000
_cell.length_b   1.000
_cell.length_c   1.000
_cell.angle_alpha   90.00
_cell.angle_beta   90.00
_cell.angle_gamma   90.00
#
_symmetry.space_group_name_H-M   'P 1'
#
loop_
_entity.id
_entity.type
_entity.pdbx_description
1 polymer ?
#
loop_
_entity_poly.entity_id
_entity_poly.type
_entity_poly.pdbx_seq_one_letter_code
_entity_poly.pdbx_strand_id
1 'polypeptide(L)'
;MTSIAFILGVLPLVIGSGPGAEMRRALGVAVFFGMIGVTVFGLIFTPAFYVISRRFGDWAGKRFKRKPKTAQSAPATEPGAPA
;
A
#
# COMPACT_ATOMS: atom_id res chain seq x y z
N MET A 1 -0.32 18.46 3.95
CA MET A 1 0.59 19.53 4.40
C MET A 1 1.85 19.64 3.53
N THR A 2 2.56 18.54 3.29
CA THR A 2 3.81 18.52 2.49
C THR A 2 3.59 18.86 1.01
N SER A 3 2.54 18.34 0.39
CA SER A 3 2.28 18.54 -1.04
C SER A 3 2.07 20.01 -1.42
N ILE A 4 1.36 20.79 -0.60
CA ILE A 4 1.08 22.20 -0.87
C ILE A 4 2.36 23.04 -0.75
N ALA A 5 3.16 22.81 0.30
CA ALA A 5 4.44 23.49 0.47
C ALA A 5 5.40 23.22 -0.70
N PHE A 6 5.43 21.98 -1.18
CA PHE A 6 6.26 21.59 -2.31
C PHE A 6 5.76 22.18 -3.64
N ILE A 7 4.45 22.22 -3.86
CA ILE A 7 3.85 22.88 -5.03
C ILE A 7 4.20 24.37 -5.07
N LEU A 8 4.13 25.07 -3.94
CA LEU A 8 4.51 26.49 -3.85
C LEU A 8 6.01 26.70 -4.09
N GLY A 9 6.87 25.76 -3.68
CA GLY A 9 8.31 25.81 -3.94
C GLY A 9 8.69 25.58 -5.41
N VAL A 10 7.93 24.77 -6.14
CA VAL A 10 8.13 24.49 -7.57
C VAL A 10 7.50 25.58 -8.46
N LEU A 11 6.48 26.28 -7.97
CA LEU A 11 5.79 27.34 -8.67
C LEU A 11 6.74 28.38 -9.34
N PRO A 12 7.75 28.96 -8.65
CA PRO A 12 8.69 29.89 -9.29
C PRO A 12 9.56 29.26 -10.38
N LEU A 13 9.83 27.94 -10.36
CA LEU A 13 10.53 27.26 -11.46
C LEU A 13 9.70 27.19 -12.74
N VAL A 14 8.36 27.16 -12.63
CA VAL A 14 7.45 27.08 -13.78
C VAL A 14 7.23 28.46 -14.42
N ILE A 15 7.19 29.51 -13.60
CA ILE A 15 6.86 30.87 -14.05
C ILE A 15 8.12 31.68 -14.38
N GLY A 16 9.26 31.37 -13.76
CA GLY A 16 10.51 32.12 -13.93
C GLY A 16 11.07 32.03 -15.36
N SER A 17 11.43 33.19 -15.92
CA SER A 17 12.05 33.33 -17.24
C SER A 17 13.54 33.72 -17.11
N GLY A 18 14.42 33.03 -17.85
CA GLY A 18 15.86 33.24 -17.83
C GLY A 18 16.64 32.14 -18.57
N PRO A 19 17.98 32.18 -18.56
CA PRO A 19 18.81 31.14 -19.16
C PRO A 19 18.49 29.75 -18.56
N GLY A 20 18.21 28.77 -19.41
CA GLY A 20 17.81 27.43 -18.97
C GLY A 20 16.37 27.34 -18.43
N ALA A 21 15.53 28.35 -18.66
CA ALA A 21 14.12 28.33 -18.25
C ALA A 21 13.32 27.19 -18.89
N GLU A 22 13.67 26.76 -20.10
CA GLU A 22 13.01 25.62 -20.75
C GLU A 22 13.15 24.33 -19.92
N MET A 23 14.36 24.05 -19.44
CA MET A 23 14.65 22.88 -18.61
C MET A 23 13.97 22.98 -17.23
N ARG A 24 13.93 24.18 -16.64
CA ARG A 24 13.24 24.42 -15.35
C ARG A 24 11.73 24.31 -15.47
N ARG A 25 11.15 24.78 -16.58
CA ARG A 25 9.72 24.60 -16.89
C ARG A 25 9.38 23.14 -17.08
N ALA A 26 10.15 22.40 -17.87
CA ALA A 26 9.90 20.97 -18.10
C ALA A 26 9.88 20.19 -16.78
N LEU A 27 10.90 20.40 -15.94
CA LEU A 27 10.96 19.82 -14.59
C LEU A 27 9.80 20.28 -13.71
N GLY A 28 9.53 21.59 -13.68
CA GLY A 28 8.49 22.16 -12.84
C GLY A 28 7.09 21.67 -13.19
N VAL A 29 6.77 21.56 -14.49
CA VAL A 29 5.50 21.03 -14.98
C VAL A 29 5.36 19.54 -14.64
N ALA A 30 6.38 18.73 -14.92
CA ALA A 30 6.36 17.30 -14.60
C ALA A 30 6.11 17.05 -13.11
N VAL A 31 6.81 17.79 -12.25
CA VAL A 31 6.73 17.65 -10.81
C VAL A 31 5.41 18.22 -10.24
N PHE A 32 4.93 19.34 -10.76
CA PHE A 32 3.66 19.95 -10.35
C PHE A 32 2.48 19.02 -10.63
N PHE A 33 2.35 18.53 -11.86
CA PHE A 33 1.31 17.55 -12.20
C PHE A 33 1.51 16.22 -11.48
N GLY A 34 2.76 15.78 -11.30
CA GLY A 34 3.08 14.59 -10.52
C GLY A 34 2.58 14.68 -9.07
N MET A 35 2.72 15.84 -8.44
CA MET A 35 2.26 16.05 -7.06
C MET A 35 0.76 16.18 -6.92
N ILE A 36 0.08 16.79 -7.89
CA ILE A 36 -1.39 16.78 -7.92
C ILE A 36 -1.89 15.34 -8.14
N GLY A 37 -1.30 14.65 -9.10
CA GLY A 37 -1.60 13.25 -9.41
C GLY A 37 -1.41 12.35 -8.20
N VAL A 38 -0.23 12.35 -7.57
CA VAL A 38 0.05 11.49 -6.40
C VAL A 38 -0.83 11.83 -5.20
N THR A 39 -1.23 13.10 -5.03
CA THR A 39 -2.09 13.47 -3.90
C THR A 39 -3.51 12.93 -4.12
N VAL A 40 -4.07 13.02 -5.32
CA VAL A 40 -5.42 12.50 -5.61
C VAL A 40 -5.40 10.98 -5.77
N PHE A 41 -4.55 10.47 -6.67
CA PHE A 41 -4.45 9.04 -6.93
C PHE A 41 -3.86 8.28 -5.76
N GLY A 42 -2.83 8.78 -5.08
CA GLY A 42 -2.23 8.08 -3.94
C GLY A 42 -3.21 7.89 -2.79
N LEU A 43 -4.04 8.90 -2.48
CA LEU A 43 -5.05 8.76 -1.42
C LEU A 43 -6.07 7.65 -1.70
N ILE A 44 -6.40 7.40 -2.97
CA ILE A 44 -7.36 6.35 -3.36
C ILE A 44 -6.64 5.01 -3.60
N PHE A 45 -5.50 5.05 -4.27
CA PHE A 45 -4.76 3.89 -4.72
C PHE A 45 -4.01 3.20 -3.58
N THR A 46 -3.43 3.94 -2.63
CA THR A 46 -2.74 3.36 -1.47
C THR A 46 -3.64 2.45 -0.63
N PRO A 47 -4.85 2.84 -0.19
CA PRO A 47 -5.73 1.94 0.57
C PRO A 47 -6.28 0.80 -0.30
N ALA A 48 -6.61 1.06 -1.57
CA ALA A 48 -7.06 0.00 -2.48
C ALA A 48 -5.97 -1.06 -2.67
N PHE A 49 -4.74 -0.63 -2.93
CA PHE A 49 -3.58 -1.49 -3.07
C PHE A 49 -3.30 -2.26 -1.78
N TYR A 50 -3.37 -1.61 -0.61
CA TYR A 50 -3.22 -2.28 0.68
C TYR A 50 -4.23 -3.43 0.87
N VAL A 51 -5.51 -3.21 0.55
CA VAL A 51 -6.55 -4.24 0.66
C VAL A 51 -6.30 -5.39 -0.33
N ILE A 52 -5.89 -5.08 -1.56
CA ILE A 52 -5.55 -6.09 -2.57
C ILE A 52 -4.36 -6.93 -2.11
N SER A 53 -3.27 -6.29 -1.66
CA SER A 53 -2.08 -6.97 -1.15
C SER A 53 -2.39 -7.80 0.09
N ARG A 54 -3.21 -7.28 1.02
CA ARG A 54 -3.66 -8.04 2.20
C ARG A 54 -4.44 -9.28 1.79
N ARG A 55 -5.37 -9.16 0.84
CA ARG A 55 -6.17 -10.28 0.34
C ARG A 55 -5.32 -11.31 -0.39
N PHE A 56 -4.29 -10.86 -1.11
CA PHE A 56 -3.29 -11.74 -1.72
C PHE A 56 -2.43 -12.45 -0.67
N GLY A 57 -2.00 -11.75 0.38
CA GLY A 57 -1.27 -12.30 1.51
C GLY A 57 -2.07 -13.33 2.31
N ASP A 58 -3.34 -13.06 2.60
CA ASP A 58 -4.25 -14.00 3.27
C ASP A 58 -4.51 -15.25 2.41
N TRP A 59 -4.61 -15.08 1.09
CA TRP A 59 -4.72 -16.18 0.15
C TRP A 59 -3.45 -17.06 0.12
N ALA A 60 -2.27 -16.43 0.10
CA ALA A 60 -0.98 -17.12 0.19
C ALA A 60 -0.80 -17.84 1.54
N GLY A 61 -1.22 -17.21 2.65
CA GLY A 61 -1.20 -17.81 3.99
C GLY A 61 -2.15 -19.00 4.14
N LYS A 62 -3.33 -18.97 3.50
CA LYS A 62 -4.26 -20.11 3.47
C LYS A 62 -3.74 -21.30 2.65
N ARG A 63 -2.94 -21.06 1.62
CA ARG A 63 -2.21 -22.11 0.88
C ARG A 63 -1.15 -22.79 1.75
N PHE A 64 -0.51 -22.05 2.66
CA PHE A 64 0.50 -22.59 3.58
C PHE A 64 -0.06 -23.22 4.87
N LYS A 65 -1.26 -22.82 5.34
CA LYS A 65 -1.88 -23.35 6.58
C LYS A 65 -2.86 -24.52 6.40
N ARG A 66 -2.79 -25.29 5.31
CA ARG A 66 -3.60 -26.52 5.19
C ARG A 66 -2.95 -27.73 5.91
N LYS A 67 -3.44 -27.92 7.15
CA LYS A 67 -3.55 -29.15 7.99
C LYS A 67 -2.29 -29.68 8.71
N PRO A 68 -2.45 -30.41 9.85
CA PRO A 68 -3.66 -31.14 10.28
C PRO A 68 -4.17 -30.84 11.70
N LYS A 69 -5.50 -30.65 11.78
CA LYS A 69 -6.31 -30.90 12.98
C LYS A 69 -6.94 -32.29 12.77
N THR A 70 -6.23 -33.35 13.20
CA THR A 70 -6.74 -34.75 13.16
C THR A 70 -6.54 -35.48 14.51
N ALA A 71 -6.14 -34.81 15.59
CA ALA A 71 -5.87 -35.48 16.86
C ALA A 71 -6.74 -34.97 18.02
N GLN A 72 -8.02 -34.68 17.78
CA GLN A 72 -8.95 -34.36 18.87
C GLN A 72 -10.34 -34.93 18.59
N SER A 73 -10.38 -36.22 18.30
CA SER A 73 -11.57 -37.06 18.39
C SER A 73 -11.13 -38.43 18.90
N ALA A 74 -10.83 -38.48 20.20
CA ALA A 74 -10.83 -39.72 20.94
C ALA A 74 -11.49 -39.43 22.29
N PRO A 75 -12.80 -39.68 22.46
CA PRO A 75 -13.32 -40.01 23.77
C PRO A 75 -12.77 -41.41 24.07
N ALA A 76 -11.68 -41.47 24.82
CA ALA A 76 -11.30 -42.70 25.48
C ALA A 76 -12.35 -42.93 26.57
N THR A 77 -13.37 -43.72 26.23
CA THR A 77 -14.19 -44.40 27.22
C THR A 77 -13.24 -45.12 28.15
N GLU A 78 -13.11 -44.62 29.38
CA GLU A 78 -12.51 -45.34 30.49
C GLU A 78 -13.24 -46.69 30.62
N PRO A 79 -12.58 -47.84 30.42
CA PRO A 79 -13.07 -49.08 31.00
C PRO A 79 -12.69 -49.03 32.48
N GLY A 80 -13.68 -48.87 33.34
CA GLY A 80 -13.51 -48.94 34.79
C GLY A 80 -12.74 -50.20 35.20
N ALA A 81 -11.68 -49.99 35.99
CA ALA A 81 -11.48 -50.83 37.17
C ALA A 81 -12.55 -50.39 38.18
N PRO A 82 -13.31 -51.28 38.84
CA PRO A 82 -12.76 -52.26 39.79
C PRO A 82 -13.53 -53.60 39.94
N ALA A 83 -12.82 -54.70 40.26
CA ALA A 83 -13.21 -55.77 41.20
C ALA A 83 -12.10 -56.83 41.26
#